data_AF-A0A1I9XVX2-F1
#
_entry.id   AF-A0A1I9XVX2-F1
#
_cell.length_a   1.000
_cell.length_b   1.000
_cell.length_c   1.000
_cell.angle_alpha   90.00
_cell.angle_beta   90.00
_cell.angle_gamma   90.00
#
_symmetry.space_group_name_H-M   'P 1'
#
loop_
_entity.id
_entity.type
_entity.pdbx_description
1 polymer ?
#
loop_
_entity_poly.entity_id
_entity_poly.type
_entity_poly.pdbx_seq_one_letter_code
_entity_poly.pdbx_strand_id
1 'polypeptide(L)'
;MFDVIIIGGSFAGLSAALQLARTRRPILVIDADAPRNRFAAHAHGVLAQDGKPGGVILAEARVQLAAYPNVTQLSGTVRQAEALASGKIAFAVTLDDGKRVEGRRLILATGMRDVLPELPGVAERWGRTVLHCPYCHGYEIGGGPIGVLGRLPASVHQASLIADWGDVTLFTAGMPPLDGEALQLLARRKVAIESVAVTAIEGAAPAIDGLRLADGRLVPLRALFLAAPVQQASPLAQQLGCVLEEGMMGPLVQVDAMKMTSVPGVHAAGDAARAMANITFAMADGVMAAVGAHHALITEEGQA
;
A
#
# COMPACT_ATOMS: atom_id res chain seq x y z
N MET A 1 -18.77 -3.81 -23.66
CA MET A 1 -18.40 -2.67 -22.80
C MET A 1 -18.84 -2.99 -21.38
N PHE A 2 -18.02 -2.71 -20.38
CA PHE A 2 -18.37 -2.90 -18.97
C PHE A 2 -18.95 -1.62 -18.37
N ASP A 3 -19.75 -1.73 -17.32
CA ASP A 3 -20.19 -0.55 -16.57
C ASP A 3 -19.03 -0.02 -15.71
N VAL A 4 -18.25 -0.92 -15.09
CA VAL A 4 -17.07 -0.55 -14.31
C VAL A 4 -15.91 -1.49 -14.60
N ILE A 5 -14.73 -0.92 -14.87
CA ILE A 5 -13.45 -1.64 -14.89
C ILE A 5 -12.67 -1.28 -13.64
N ILE A 6 -12.24 -2.30 -12.91
CA ILE A 6 -11.43 -2.20 -11.70
C ILE A 6 -10.01 -2.67 -12.04
N ILE A 7 -9.03 -1.81 -11.82
CA ILE A 7 -7.62 -2.09 -12.13
C ILE A 7 -6.87 -2.29 -10.82
N GLY A 8 -6.40 -3.51 -10.60
CA GLY A 8 -5.86 -4.01 -9.33
C GLY A 8 -6.89 -4.89 -8.62
N GLY A 9 -6.57 -6.16 -8.43
CA GLY A 9 -7.45 -7.17 -7.82
C GLY A 9 -6.97 -7.62 -6.45
N SER A 10 -6.39 -6.70 -5.65
CA SER A 10 -6.09 -6.94 -4.24
C SER A 10 -7.22 -6.42 -3.34
N PHE A 11 -6.96 -6.14 -2.06
CA PHE A 11 -7.97 -5.84 -1.04
C PHE A 11 -8.93 -4.70 -1.42
N ALA A 12 -8.43 -3.58 -1.95
CA ALA A 12 -9.28 -2.47 -2.39
C ALA A 12 -10.15 -2.85 -3.61
N GLY A 13 -9.53 -3.43 -4.64
CA GLY A 13 -10.23 -3.77 -5.87
C GLY A 13 -11.25 -4.89 -5.70
N LEU A 14 -10.92 -5.95 -4.95
CA LEU A 14 -11.86 -7.04 -4.66
C LEU A 14 -13.02 -6.57 -3.77
N SER A 15 -12.76 -5.67 -2.81
CA SER A 15 -13.82 -5.06 -2.01
C SER A 15 -14.77 -4.21 -2.87
N ALA A 16 -14.22 -3.40 -3.78
CA ALA A 16 -15.02 -2.64 -4.75
C ALA A 16 -15.83 -3.57 -5.68
N ALA A 17 -15.20 -4.61 -6.20
CA ALA A 17 -15.81 -5.58 -7.09
C ALA A 17 -16.97 -6.31 -6.40
N LEU A 18 -16.81 -6.71 -5.13
CA LEU A 18 -17.86 -7.38 -4.38
C LEU A 18 -19.11 -6.50 -4.21
N GLN A 19 -18.92 -5.21 -3.92
CA GLN A 19 -20.04 -4.26 -3.81
C GLN A 19 -20.74 -4.05 -5.15
N LEU A 20 -19.98 -3.88 -6.23
CA LEU A 20 -20.54 -3.69 -7.57
C LEU A 20 -21.19 -4.97 -8.12
N ALA A 21 -20.65 -6.15 -7.80
CA ALA A 21 -21.22 -7.43 -8.23
C ALA A 21 -22.70 -7.54 -7.82
N ARG A 22 -23.04 -7.04 -6.63
CA ARG A 22 -24.41 -7.04 -6.08
C ARG A 22 -25.37 -6.07 -6.76
N THR A 23 -24.87 -5.14 -7.57
CA THR A 23 -25.70 -4.24 -8.39
C THR A 23 -26.18 -4.89 -9.68
N ARG A 24 -25.69 -6.11 -9.99
CA ARG A 24 -25.92 -6.85 -11.25
C ARG A 24 -25.37 -6.17 -12.51
N ARG A 25 -24.59 -5.11 -12.35
CA ARG A 25 -23.91 -4.40 -13.44
C ARG A 25 -22.74 -5.24 -13.96
N PRO A 26 -22.47 -5.28 -15.28
CA PRO A 26 -21.31 -5.94 -15.84
C PRO A 26 -20.02 -5.25 -15.35
N ILE A 27 -19.19 -5.98 -14.62
CA ILE A 27 -17.90 -5.49 -14.12
C ILE A 27 -16.73 -6.35 -14.59
N LEU A 28 -15.58 -5.70 -14.74
CA LEU A 28 -14.31 -6.36 -15.04
C LEU A 28 -13.29 -6.01 -13.97
N VAL A 29 -12.65 -7.02 -13.37
CA VAL A 29 -11.47 -6.87 -12.52
C VAL A 29 -10.24 -7.32 -13.29
N ILE A 30 -9.24 -6.45 -13.42
CA ILE A 30 -7.96 -6.76 -14.07
C ILE A 30 -6.86 -6.72 -13.00
N ASP A 31 -6.13 -7.81 -12.82
CA ASP A 31 -5.12 -7.93 -11.76
C ASP A 31 -3.80 -8.51 -12.24
N ALA A 32 -2.69 -7.90 -11.80
CA ALA A 32 -1.33 -8.35 -12.07
C ALA A 32 -0.75 -9.27 -10.98
N ASP A 33 -1.56 -9.61 -9.95
CA ASP A 33 -1.23 -10.51 -8.85
C ASP A 33 0.08 -10.17 -8.10
N ALA A 34 0.35 -8.86 -7.95
CA ALA A 34 1.54 -8.34 -7.25
C ALA A 34 1.17 -7.52 -6.01
N PRO A 35 0.45 -8.07 -5.01
CA PRO A 35 0.02 -7.31 -3.84
C PRO A 35 1.22 -6.79 -3.04
N ARG A 36 1.11 -5.58 -2.48
CA ARG A 36 2.22 -4.91 -1.76
C ARG A 36 2.76 -5.75 -0.59
N ASN A 37 1.87 -6.44 0.12
CA ASN A 37 2.21 -7.28 1.28
C ASN A 37 2.69 -8.70 0.91
N ARG A 38 2.93 -9.04 -0.36
CA ARG A 38 3.45 -10.36 -0.79
C ARG A 38 4.75 -10.79 -0.10
N PHE A 39 5.49 -9.82 0.44
CA PHE A 39 6.74 -10.08 1.15
C PHE A 39 6.51 -10.60 2.57
N ALA A 40 5.35 -10.35 3.18
CA ALA A 40 4.99 -10.83 4.52
C ALA A 40 4.38 -12.24 4.46
N ALA A 41 4.63 -13.06 5.49
CA ALA A 41 3.99 -14.38 5.61
C ALA A 41 2.51 -14.29 5.96
N HIS A 42 2.17 -13.41 6.90
CA HIS A 42 0.84 -13.30 7.50
C HIS A 42 0.38 -11.84 7.51
N ALA A 43 -0.93 -11.65 7.42
CA ALA A 43 -1.58 -10.37 7.60
C ALA A 43 -2.16 -10.29 9.01
N HIS A 44 -1.92 -9.18 9.69
CA HIS A 44 -2.42 -8.90 11.03
C HIS A 44 -3.26 -7.61 11.05
N GLY A 45 -4.11 -7.47 12.06
CA GLY A 45 -5.00 -6.31 12.22
C GLY A 45 -6.21 -6.30 11.27
N VAL A 46 -6.56 -7.46 10.71
CA VAL A 46 -7.74 -7.65 9.86
C VAL A 46 -8.77 -8.45 10.64
N LEU A 47 -9.91 -7.84 10.94
CA LEU A 47 -10.96 -8.49 11.72
C LEU A 47 -11.38 -9.82 11.08
N ALA A 48 -11.42 -10.88 11.89
CA ALA A 48 -11.71 -12.27 11.49
C ALA A 48 -10.70 -12.92 10.51
N GLN A 49 -9.58 -12.25 10.18
CA GLN A 49 -8.52 -12.77 9.32
C GLN A 49 -7.12 -12.59 9.94
N ASP A 50 -7.06 -12.27 11.23
CA ASP A 50 -5.80 -11.99 11.92
C ASP A 50 -4.88 -13.21 11.94
N GLY A 51 -3.63 -13.00 11.52
CA GLY A 51 -2.62 -14.05 11.39
C GLY A 51 -2.75 -14.91 10.13
N LYS A 52 -3.68 -14.61 9.22
CA LYS A 52 -3.85 -15.40 8.00
C LYS A 52 -2.92 -14.94 6.88
N PRO A 53 -2.35 -15.84 6.06
CA PRO A 53 -1.55 -15.41 4.91
C PRO A 53 -2.35 -14.55 3.94
N GLY A 54 -1.79 -13.40 3.53
CA GLY A 54 -2.48 -12.43 2.68
C GLY A 54 -2.98 -13.04 1.36
N GLY A 55 -2.18 -13.92 0.74
CA GLY A 55 -2.59 -14.63 -0.47
C GLY A 55 -3.80 -15.55 -0.28
N VAL A 56 -3.97 -16.15 0.90
CA VAL A 56 -5.13 -17.00 1.21
C VAL A 56 -6.39 -16.14 1.37
N ILE A 57 -6.29 -14.99 2.05
CA ILE A 57 -7.42 -14.04 2.15
C ILE A 57 -7.88 -13.61 0.74
N LEU A 58 -6.94 -13.26 -0.13
CA LEU A 58 -7.25 -12.85 -1.51
C LEU A 58 -7.85 -13.99 -2.33
N ALA A 59 -7.32 -15.22 -2.22
CA ALA A 59 -7.86 -16.38 -2.92
C ALA A 59 -9.33 -16.65 -2.55
N GLU A 60 -9.66 -16.59 -1.25
CA GLU A 60 -11.04 -16.75 -0.78
C GLU A 60 -11.97 -15.64 -1.29
N ALA A 61 -11.50 -14.39 -1.29
CA ALA A 61 -12.26 -13.27 -1.84
C ALA A 61 -12.53 -13.45 -3.35
N ARG A 62 -11.54 -13.93 -4.13
CA ARG A 62 -11.72 -14.23 -5.56
C ARG A 62 -12.75 -15.35 -5.80
N VAL A 63 -12.78 -16.38 -4.94
CA VAL A 63 -13.79 -17.46 -5.00
C VAL A 63 -15.19 -16.92 -4.72
N GLN A 64 -15.35 -16.08 -3.70
CA GLN A 64 -16.64 -15.44 -3.40
C GLN A 64 -17.11 -14.57 -4.57
N LEU A 65 -16.19 -13.84 -5.20
CA LEU A 65 -16.50 -12.97 -6.34
C LEU A 65 -16.91 -13.78 -7.59
N ALA A 66 -16.31 -14.96 -7.80
CA ALA A 66 -16.62 -15.84 -8.92
C ALA A 66 -18.06 -16.41 -8.88
N ALA A 67 -18.75 -16.34 -7.74
CA ALA A 67 -20.15 -16.73 -7.63
C ALA A 67 -21.13 -15.76 -8.32
N TYR A 68 -20.66 -14.57 -8.72
CA TYR A 68 -21.48 -13.55 -9.38
C TYR A 68 -21.26 -13.56 -10.91
N PRO A 69 -22.27 -13.93 -11.72
CA PRO A 69 -22.11 -14.13 -13.17
C PRO A 69 -21.87 -12.84 -13.96
N ASN A 70 -22.17 -11.68 -13.37
CA ASN A 70 -21.92 -10.37 -13.96
C ASN A 70 -20.47 -9.87 -13.73
N VAL A 71 -19.61 -10.69 -13.12
CA VAL A 71 -18.21 -10.35 -12.84
C VAL A 71 -17.29 -11.13 -13.74
N THR A 72 -16.45 -10.41 -14.50
CA THR A 72 -15.32 -10.99 -15.21
C THR A 72 -14.04 -10.71 -14.44
N GLN A 73 -13.23 -11.73 -14.19
CA GLN A 73 -11.89 -11.60 -13.63
C GLN A 73 -10.86 -11.90 -14.73
N LEU A 74 -9.88 -11.02 -14.89
CA LEU A 74 -8.84 -11.12 -15.91
C LEU A 74 -7.46 -10.92 -15.27
N SER A 75 -6.58 -11.89 -15.43
CA SER A 75 -5.17 -11.72 -15.08
C SER A 75 -4.46 -10.92 -16.17
N GLY A 76 -3.70 -9.90 -15.80
CA GLY A 76 -2.93 -9.08 -16.73
C GLY A 76 -2.51 -7.73 -16.16
N THR A 77 -1.58 -7.07 -16.84
CA THR A 77 -1.11 -5.73 -16.44
C THR A 77 -1.68 -4.68 -17.36
N VAL A 78 -2.47 -3.73 -16.85
CA VAL A 78 -2.89 -2.56 -17.63
C VAL A 78 -1.73 -1.58 -17.75
N ARG A 79 -1.37 -1.22 -18.99
CA ARG A 79 -0.26 -0.29 -19.31
C ARG A 79 -0.73 1.09 -19.75
N GLN A 80 -1.92 1.16 -20.33
CA GLN A 80 -2.52 2.41 -20.80
C GLN A 80 -3.96 2.52 -20.36
N ALA A 81 -4.38 3.73 -19.98
CA ALA A 81 -5.77 4.10 -19.81
C ALA A 81 -6.03 5.48 -20.43
N GLU A 82 -7.14 5.63 -21.14
CA GLU A 82 -7.50 6.86 -21.85
C GLU A 82 -9.03 7.08 -21.82
N ALA A 83 -9.44 8.34 -21.87
CA ALA A 83 -10.85 8.70 -22.07
C ALA A 83 -11.24 8.53 -23.54
N LEU A 84 -12.45 8.04 -23.80
CA LEU A 84 -12.98 7.90 -25.16
C LEU A 84 -13.57 9.22 -25.67
N ALA A 85 -13.24 9.60 -26.90
CA ALA A 85 -13.83 10.75 -27.60
C ALA A 85 -15.25 10.42 -28.13
N SER A 86 -16.19 10.16 -27.20
CA SER A 86 -17.54 9.67 -27.52
C SER A 86 -18.67 10.63 -27.08
N GLY A 87 -18.34 11.77 -26.49
CA GLY A 87 -19.30 12.72 -25.92
C GLY A 87 -19.98 12.24 -24.62
N LYS A 88 -19.68 11.01 -24.17
CA LYS A 88 -20.11 10.44 -22.88
C LYS A 88 -18.88 10.06 -22.06
N ILE A 89 -19.06 9.91 -20.74
CA ILE A 89 -17.99 9.47 -19.86
C ILE A 89 -17.75 7.98 -20.09
N ALA A 90 -16.63 7.66 -20.74
CA ALA A 90 -16.19 6.31 -21.02
C ALA A 90 -14.68 6.26 -21.21
N PHE A 91 -14.11 5.08 -20.99
CA PHE A 91 -12.67 4.86 -20.97
C PHE A 91 -12.30 3.58 -21.71
N ALA A 92 -11.08 3.56 -22.24
CA ALA A 92 -10.41 2.34 -22.67
C ALA A 92 -9.18 2.08 -21.82
N VAL A 93 -8.92 0.79 -21.60
CA VAL A 93 -7.70 0.29 -20.98
C VAL A 93 -7.04 -0.70 -21.92
N THR A 94 -5.71 -0.66 -22.00
CA THR A 94 -4.91 -1.57 -22.81
C THR A 94 -3.96 -2.34 -21.91
N LEU A 95 -4.03 -3.67 -21.99
CA LEU A 95 -3.14 -4.59 -21.28
C LEU A 95 -1.79 -4.69 -21.99
N ASP A 96 -0.82 -5.29 -21.31
CA ASP A 96 0.53 -5.54 -21.83
C ASP A 96 0.58 -6.51 -23.01
N ASP A 97 -0.42 -7.38 -23.16
CA ASP A 97 -0.62 -8.23 -24.33
C ASP A 97 -1.30 -7.52 -25.52
N GLY A 98 -1.59 -6.22 -25.39
CA GLY A 98 -2.27 -5.41 -26.39
C GLY A 98 -3.80 -5.54 -26.38
N LYS A 99 -4.39 -6.38 -25.52
CA LYS A 99 -5.84 -6.47 -25.38
C LYS A 99 -6.41 -5.16 -24.89
N ARG A 100 -7.40 -4.64 -25.62
CA ARG A 100 -8.11 -3.41 -25.30
C ARG A 100 -9.51 -3.70 -24.78
N VAL A 101 -9.88 -3.06 -23.68
CA VAL A 101 -11.21 -3.21 -23.07
C VAL A 101 -11.79 -1.84 -22.72
N GLU A 102 -13.10 -1.69 -22.87
CA GLU A 102 -13.80 -0.42 -22.63
C GLU A 102 -14.80 -0.53 -21.49
N GLY A 103 -14.91 0.57 -20.73
CA GLY A 103 -15.85 0.69 -19.62
C GLY A 103 -16.32 2.11 -19.38
N ARG A 104 -17.47 2.25 -18.73
CA ARG A 104 -18.07 3.58 -18.45
C ARG A 104 -17.45 4.27 -17.23
N ARG A 105 -16.92 3.49 -16.28
CA ARG A 105 -16.22 3.98 -15.09
C ARG A 105 -14.93 3.19 -14.87
N LEU A 106 -13.95 3.84 -14.26
CA LEU A 106 -12.71 3.21 -13.80
C LEU A 106 -12.58 3.29 -12.27
N ILE A 107 -12.08 2.21 -11.66
CA ILE A 107 -11.59 2.23 -10.28
C ILE A 107 -10.11 1.84 -10.30
N LEU A 108 -9.23 2.78 -9.94
CA LEU A 108 -7.80 2.60 -9.80
C LEU A 108 -7.48 2.07 -8.40
N ALA A 109 -7.32 0.77 -8.27
CA ALA A 109 -6.92 0.07 -7.04
C ALA A 109 -5.51 -0.54 -7.19
N THR A 110 -4.62 0.17 -7.90
CA THR A 110 -3.31 -0.33 -8.35
C THR A 110 -2.28 -0.45 -7.24
N GLY A 111 -2.53 0.18 -6.09
CA GLY A 111 -1.60 0.20 -4.95
C GLY A 111 -0.32 1.00 -5.21
N MET A 112 0.69 0.73 -4.38
CA MET A 112 1.98 1.41 -4.37
C MET A 112 3.16 0.44 -4.36
N ARG A 113 4.35 0.96 -4.66
CA ARG A 113 5.63 0.26 -4.51
C ARG A 113 6.49 0.98 -3.49
N ASP A 114 7.07 0.22 -2.57
CA ASP A 114 8.08 0.69 -1.64
C ASP A 114 9.42 0.86 -2.37
N VAL A 115 10.02 2.04 -2.24
CA VAL A 115 11.37 2.35 -2.71
C VAL A 115 12.33 2.09 -1.56
N LEU A 116 12.98 0.92 -1.61
CA LEU A 116 13.89 0.50 -0.56
C LEU A 116 15.23 1.23 -0.68
N PRO A 117 15.88 1.54 0.45
CA PRO A 117 17.20 2.13 0.41
C PRO A 117 18.28 1.17 -0.09
N GLU A 118 19.32 1.72 -0.70
CA GLU A 118 20.54 1.02 -1.11
C GLU A 118 21.44 0.71 0.11
N LEU A 119 20.90 -0.01 1.09
CA LEU A 119 21.63 -0.53 2.24
C LEU A 119 21.72 -2.06 2.10
N PRO A 120 22.94 -2.64 2.04
CA PRO A 120 23.12 -4.08 1.92
C PRO A 120 22.32 -4.87 2.97
N GLY A 121 21.53 -5.83 2.52
CA GLY A 121 20.71 -6.70 3.37
C GLY A 121 19.25 -6.25 3.58
N VAL A 122 18.86 -5.05 3.12
CA VAL A 122 17.48 -4.54 3.26
C VAL A 122 16.49 -5.31 2.37
N ALA A 123 16.79 -5.45 1.08
CA ALA A 123 15.85 -6.02 0.11
C ALA A 123 15.54 -7.49 0.41
N GLU A 124 16.54 -8.24 0.86
CA GLU A 124 16.47 -9.66 1.20
C GLU A 124 15.61 -9.96 2.44
N ARG A 125 15.32 -8.92 3.23
CA ARG A 125 14.61 -9.02 4.52
C ARG A 125 13.32 -8.22 4.58
N TRP A 126 13.01 -7.48 3.52
CA TRP A 126 11.81 -6.66 3.44
C TRP A 126 10.56 -7.50 3.67
N GLY A 127 9.68 -7.04 4.56
CA GLY A 127 8.45 -7.76 4.93
C GLY A 127 8.66 -8.97 5.84
N ARG A 128 9.89 -9.25 6.28
CA ARG A 128 10.21 -10.35 7.20
C ARG A 128 10.77 -9.85 8.51
N THR A 129 11.91 -9.17 8.45
CA THR A 129 12.61 -8.60 9.61
C THR A 129 13.04 -7.16 9.36
N VAL A 130 12.96 -6.68 8.11
CA VAL A 130 12.99 -5.25 7.77
C VAL A 130 11.59 -4.81 7.38
N LEU A 131 11.05 -3.83 8.11
CA LEU A 131 9.61 -3.54 8.14
C LEU A 131 9.32 -2.04 8.17
N HIS A 132 8.08 -1.63 7.87
CA HIS A 132 7.65 -0.25 8.00
C HIS A 132 6.51 -0.04 9.00
N CYS A 133 5.59 -1.00 9.11
CA CYS A 133 4.37 -0.90 9.91
C CYS A 133 4.51 -1.70 11.21
N PRO A 134 4.58 -1.04 12.39
CA PRO A 134 4.64 -1.75 13.67
C PRO A 134 3.32 -2.43 14.04
N TYR A 135 2.17 -1.88 13.66
CA TYR A 135 0.87 -2.53 13.89
C TYR A 135 0.70 -3.84 13.11
N CYS A 136 1.47 -4.04 12.05
CA CYS A 136 1.35 -5.19 11.16
C CYS A 136 2.25 -6.36 11.58
N HIS A 137 3.32 -6.10 12.34
CA HIS A 137 4.38 -7.10 12.62
C HIS A 137 5.01 -6.97 14.02
N GLY A 138 4.72 -5.88 14.73
CA GLY A 138 5.40 -5.53 15.98
C GLY A 138 5.12 -6.55 17.08
N TYR A 139 3.91 -7.13 17.12
CA TYR A 139 3.55 -8.13 18.12
C TYR A 139 4.40 -9.39 17.97
N GLU A 140 4.56 -9.90 16.75
CA GLU A 140 5.32 -11.13 16.46
C GLU A 140 6.83 -10.97 16.66
N ILE A 141 7.35 -9.75 16.47
CA ILE A 141 8.77 -9.42 16.58
C ILE A 141 9.19 -8.97 17.99
N GLY A 142 8.22 -8.53 18.78
CA GLY A 142 8.45 -7.86 20.05
C GLY A 142 9.20 -8.68 21.10
N GLY A 143 9.55 -8.01 22.21
CA GLY A 143 10.23 -8.63 23.35
C GLY A 143 11.74 -8.77 23.19
N GLY A 144 12.38 -7.92 22.40
CA GLY A 144 13.85 -7.89 22.26
C GLY A 144 14.36 -6.63 21.56
N PRO A 145 15.64 -6.60 21.14
CA PRO A 145 16.24 -5.42 20.53
C PRO A 145 15.68 -5.15 19.13
N ILE A 146 15.17 -3.94 18.93
CA ILE A 146 14.57 -3.46 17.67
C ILE A 146 15.30 -2.20 17.21
N GLY A 147 15.68 -2.17 15.94
CA GLY A 147 16.26 -0.97 15.34
C GLY A 147 15.22 -0.11 14.66
N VAL A 148 15.43 1.20 14.67
CA VAL A 148 14.75 2.13 13.76
C VAL A 148 15.81 2.87 12.95
N LEU A 149 15.80 2.70 11.63
CA LEU A 149 16.70 3.42 10.73
C LEU A 149 16.15 4.83 10.47
N GLY A 150 16.72 5.81 11.15
CA GLY A 150 16.34 7.21 11.07
C GLY A 150 16.71 7.84 9.72
N ARG A 151 15.72 8.48 9.07
CA ARG A 151 15.89 9.16 7.77
C ARG A 151 15.13 10.48 7.66
N LEU A 152 14.06 10.62 8.46
CA LEU A 152 13.15 11.75 8.41
C LEU A 152 12.97 12.27 9.84
N PRO A 153 12.62 13.55 10.05
CA PRO A 153 12.26 14.05 11.38
C PRO A 153 11.20 13.19 12.09
N ALA A 154 10.24 12.66 11.31
CA ALA A 154 9.20 11.74 11.80
C ALA A 154 9.74 10.40 12.37
N SER A 155 11.00 10.03 12.10
CA SER A 155 11.62 8.83 12.67
C SER A 155 11.74 8.88 14.20
N VAL A 156 11.78 10.08 14.81
CA VAL A 156 11.75 10.24 16.28
C VAL A 156 10.43 9.70 16.85
N HIS A 157 9.32 10.13 16.24
CA HIS A 157 7.99 9.65 16.62
C HIS A 157 7.84 8.15 16.33
N GLN A 158 8.36 7.68 15.19
CA GLN A 158 8.34 6.26 14.84
C GLN A 158 9.06 5.39 15.89
N ALA A 159 10.28 5.76 16.31
CA ALA A 159 11.02 5.03 17.34
C ALA A 159 10.32 5.07 18.71
N SER A 160 9.76 6.22 19.05
CA SER A 160 8.99 6.40 20.28
C SER A 160 7.75 5.50 20.32
N LEU A 161 7.05 5.35 19.19
CA LEU A 161 5.92 4.44 19.04
C LEU A 161 6.36 2.98 19.14
N ILE A 162 7.40 2.59 18.40
CA ILE A 162 7.90 1.20 18.34
C ILE A 162 8.38 0.70 19.71
N ALA A 163 8.77 1.59 20.62
CA ALA A 163 9.17 1.24 21.98
C ALA A 163 8.07 0.53 22.81
N ASP A 164 6.81 0.50 22.34
CA ASP A 164 5.77 -0.35 22.95
C ASP A 164 5.97 -1.85 22.68
N TRP A 165 6.80 -2.22 21.69
CA TRP A 165 7.02 -3.61 21.30
C TRP A 165 8.40 -4.17 21.70
N GLY A 166 9.37 -3.35 22.10
CA GLY A 166 10.69 -3.86 22.48
C GLY A 166 11.71 -2.78 22.85
N ASP A 167 12.97 -3.21 22.99
CA ASP A 167 14.09 -2.34 23.34
C ASP A 167 14.61 -1.65 22.08
N VAL A 168 14.29 -0.35 21.93
CA VAL A 168 14.52 0.37 20.66
C VAL A 168 15.83 1.12 20.64
N THR A 169 16.58 0.97 19.54
CA THR A 169 17.69 1.84 19.16
C THR A 169 17.34 2.62 17.88
N LEU A 170 17.36 3.95 17.96
CA LEU A 170 17.23 4.84 16.79
C LEU A 170 18.62 5.14 16.21
N PHE A 171 18.83 4.78 14.95
CA PHE A 171 20.06 5.05 14.20
C PHE A 171 19.93 6.38 13.46
N THR A 172 20.67 7.42 13.87
CA THR A 172 20.40 8.82 13.49
C THR A 172 21.34 9.40 12.44
N ALA A 173 22.35 8.65 11.99
CA ALA A 173 23.36 9.17 11.03
C ALA A 173 22.77 9.75 9.74
N GLY A 174 21.59 9.27 9.32
CA GLY A 174 20.86 9.76 8.13
C GLY A 174 19.85 10.89 8.41
N MET A 175 19.85 11.49 9.60
CA MET A 175 18.88 12.51 10.02
C MET A 175 19.53 13.87 10.26
N PRO A 176 18.76 14.97 10.16
CA PRO A 176 19.14 16.23 10.77
C PRO A 176 19.42 16.08 12.29
N PRO A 177 20.20 16.99 12.90
CA PRO A 177 20.42 16.98 14.35
C PRO A 177 19.09 16.97 15.13
N LEU A 178 19.03 16.16 16.17
CA LEU A 178 17.87 16.10 17.06
C LEU A 178 17.82 17.35 17.94
N ASP A 179 16.64 17.96 18.05
CA ASP A 179 16.40 19.06 18.99
C ASP A 179 16.16 18.55 20.43
N GLY A 180 16.05 19.50 21.36
CA GLY A 180 15.85 19.19 22.78
C GLY A 180 14.53 18.47 23.08
N GLU A 181 13.47 18.73 22.30
CA GLU A 181 12.17 18.08 22.47
C GLU A 181 12.23 16.61 22.03
N ALA A 182 12.85 16.36 20.87
CA ALA A 182 13.10 15.02 20.35
C ALA A 182 13.93 14.19 21.33
N LEU A 183 15.02 14.76 21.87
CA LEU A 183 15.86 14.08 22.87
C LEU A 183 15.07 13.75 24.15
N GLN A 184 14.25 14.69 24.64
CA GLN A 184 13.41 14.45 25.81
C GLN A 184 12.37 13.37 25.57
N LEU A 185 11.73 13.34 24.40
CA LEU A 185 10.75 12.32 24.04
C LEU A 185 11.41 10.92 23.99
N LEU A 186 12.54 10.80 23.29
CA LEU A 186 13.28 9.54 23.18
C LEU A 186 13.72 9.03 24.55
N ALA A 187 14.21 9.92 25.42
CA ALA A 187 14.58 9.57 26.79
C ALA A 187 13.39 9.05 27.62
N ARG A 188 12.22 9.72 27.54
CA ARG A 188 10.99 9.27 28.22
C ARG A 188 10.51 7.91 27.73
N ARG A 189 10.73 7.61 26.45
CA ARG A 189 10.39 6.34 25.81
C ARG A 189 11.50 5.29 25.89
N LYS A 190 12.60 5.60 26.60
CA LYS A 190 13.76 4.72 26.79
C LYS A 190 14.36 4.23 25.46
N VAL A 191 14.31 5.08 24.44
CA VAL A 191 14.91 4.81 23.13
C VAL A 191 16.40 5.16 23.20
N ALA A 192 17.25 4.18 22.89
CA ALA A 192 18.67 4.41 22.71
C ALA A 192 18.95 5.15 21.39
N ILE A 193 20.01 5.94 21.34
CA ILE A 193 20.42 6.70 20.16
C ILE A 193 21.80 6.21 19.72
N GLU A 194 21.93 5.83 18.45
CA GLU A 194 23.20 5.47 17.82
C GLU A 194 23.45 6.40 16.62
N SER A 195 24.54 7.17 16.68
CA SER A 195 24.85 8.20 15.68
C SER A 195 25.86 7.75 14.64
N VAL A 196 26.53 6.61 14.83
CA VAL A 196 27.44 6.06 13.82
C VAL A 196 26.65 5.47 12.66
N ALA A 197 27.11 5.74 11.44
CA ALA A 197 26.44 5.30 10.22
C ALA A 197 26.35 3.78 10.13
N VAL A 198 25.18 3.28 9.75
CA VAL A 198 24.95 1.86 9.43
C VAL A 198 25.43 1.58 8.00
N THR A 199 26.21 0.52 7.83
CA THR A 199 26.80 0.13 6.54
C THR A 199 26.20 -1.15 5.96
N ALA A 200 25.67 -2.04 6.79
CA ALA A 200 24.99 -3.27 6.35
C ALA A 200 24.09 -3.87 7.43
N ILE A 201 23.16 -4.73 6.99
CA ILE A 201 22.43 -5.66 7.87
C ILE A 201 23.13 -7.03 7.81
N GLU A 202 23.53 -7.56 8.96
CA GLU A 202 24.22 -8.85 9.06
C GLU A 202 23.31 -9.99 9.52
N GLY A 203 23.79 -11.22 9.26
CA GLY A 203 23.10 -12.48 9.53
C GLY A 203 22.59 -13.19 8.27
N ALA A 204 22.05 -14.39 8.44
CA ALA A 204 21.45 -15.15 7.34
C ALA A 204 20.02 -14.67 7.08
N ALA A 205 19.75 -14.16 5.88
CA ALA A 205 18.40 -13.75 5.50
C ALA A 205 17.42 -14.96 5.54
N PRO A 206 16.17 -14.78 6.02
CA PRO A 206 15.54 -13.51 6.36
C PRO A 206 15.78 -13.04 7.82
N ALA A 207 16.59 -13.73 8.61
CA ALA A 207 16.91 -13.33 9.98
C ALA A 207 17.90 -12.16 10.04
N ILE A 208 17.96 -11.47 11.19
CA ILE A 208 18.91 -10.40 11.49
C ILE A 208 19.72 -10.82 12.71
N ASP A 209 21.03 -10.71 12.61
CA ASP A 209 21.93 -10.81 13.76
C ASP A 209 22.22 -9.41 14.33
N GLY A 210 22.32 -8.40 13.46
CA GLY A 210 22.53 -7.00 13.86
C GLY A 210 22.80 -6.05 12.70
N LEU A 211 23.07 -4.79 13.03
CA LEU A 211 23.55 -3.77 12.08
C LEU A 211 25.05 -3.55 12.22
N ARG A 212 25.76 -3.63 11.09
CA ARG A 212 27.16 -3.23 11.01
C ARG A 212 27.25 -1.72 10.96
N LEU A 213 28.06 -1.14 11.85
CA LEU A 213 28.35 0.28 11.88
C LEU A 213 29.67 0.59 11.15
N ALA A 214 29.84 1.83 10.72
CA ALA A 214 31.02 2.32 10.01
C ALA A 214 32.31 2.27 10.86
N ASP A 215 32.19 2.27 12.18
CA ASP A 215 33.31 2.09 13.13
C ASP A 215 33.65 0.61 13.38
N GLY A 216 32.98 -0.31 12.68
CA GLY A 216 33.22 -1.75 12.79
C GLY A 216 32.44 -2.43 13.91
N ARG A 217 31.65 -1.73 14.75
CA ARG A 217 30.78 -2.40 15.73
C ARG A 217 29.62 -3.13 15.05
N LEU A 218 29.15 -4.20 15.69
CA LEU A 218 27.88 -4.86 15.36
C LEU A 218 26.89 -4.57 16.48
N VAL A 219 25.76 -3.94 16.16
CA VAL A 219 24.67 -3.71 17.12
C VAL A 219 23.64 -4.83 16.96
N PRO A 220 23.47 -5.74 17.94
CA PRO A 220 22.56 -6.86 17.82
C PRO A 220 21.11 -6.41 17.75
N LEU A 221 20.34 -6.94 16.81
CA LEU A 221 18.92 -6.63 16.62
C LEU A 221 18.15 -7.86 16.15
N ARG A 222 16.85 -7.91 16.44
CA ARG A 222 15.94 -8.93 15.90
C ARG A 222 15.14 -8.45 14.69
N ALA A 223 14.95 -7.14 14.59
CA ALA A 223 14.24 -6.50 13.49
C ALA A 223 14.70 -5.06 13.30
N LEU A 224 14.46 -4.55 12.10
CA LEU A 224 14.71 -3.17 11.72
C LEU A 224 13.42 -2.56 11.16
N PHE A 225 12.96 -1.47 11.74
CA PHE A 225 11.93 -0.63 11.13
C PHE A 225 12.57 0.53 10.37
N LEU A 226 12.05 0.81 9.18
CA LEU A 226 12.43 1.97 8.39
C LEU A 226 11.22 2.51 7.63
N ALA A 227 11.20 3.83 7.43
CA ALA A 227 10.27 4.44 6.50
C ALA A 227 10.82 4.30 5.07
N ALA A 228 10.07 3.60 4.21
CA ALA A 228 10.38 3.51 2.80
C ALA A 228 9.51 4.53 2.03
N PRO A 229 10.10 5.43 1.22
CA PRO A 229 9.33 6.21 0.27
C PRO A 229 8.50 5.31 -0.63
N VAL A 230 7.41 5.82 -1.16
CA VAL A 230 6.49 5.09 -2.02
C VAL A 230 6.36 5.76 -3.39
N GLN A 231 6.08 4.94 -4.40
CA GLN A 231 5.71 5.40 -5.73
C GLN A 231 4.41 4.72 -6.15
N GLN A 232 3.63 5.39 -7.00
CA GLN A 232 2.46 4.79 -7.63
C GLN A 232 2.88 3.52 -8.39
N ALA A 233 2.16 2.41 -8.17
CA ALA A 233 2.54 1.13 -8.78
C ALA A 233 2.29 1.07 -10.29
N SER A 234 1.59 2.07 -10.83
CA SER A 234 1.11 2.14 -12.20
C SER A 234 1.01 3.60 -12.68
N PRO A 235 1.27 3.90 -13.97
CA PRO A 235 1.21 5.26 -14.51
C PRO A 235 -0.21 5.74 -14.83
N LEU A 236 -1.24 4.91 -14.65
CA LEU A 236 -2.59 5.15 -15.20
C LEU A 236 -3.25 6.42 -14.68
N ALA A 237 -3.07 6.73 -13.39
CA ALA A 237 -3.61 7.97 -12.82
C ALA A 237 -3.05 9.20 -13.55
N GLN A 238 -1.75 9.21 -13.81
CA GLN A 238 -1.08 10.30 -14.55
C GLN A 238 -1.54 10.34 -16.02
N GLN A 239 -1.64 9.19 -16.69
CA GLN A 239 -2.11 9.11 -18.08
C GLN A 239 -3.54 9.65 -18.24
N LEU A 240 -4.41 9.39 -17.27
CA LEU A 240 -5.78 9.88 -17.24
C LEU A 240 -5.87 11.37 -16.86
N GLY A 241 -4.79 11.99 -16.41
CA GLY A 241 -4.78 13.38 -15.95
C GLY A 241 -5.32 13.57 -14.53
N CYS A 242 -5.30 12.53 -13.69
CA CYS A 242 -5.65 12.65 -12.28
C CYS A 242 -4.63 13.53 -11.55
N VAL A 243 -5.12 14.41 -10.68
CA VAL A 243 -4.26 15.18 -9.78
C VAL A 243 -3.61 14.24 -8.77
N LEU A 244 -2.29 14.38 -8.61
CA LEU A 244 -1.52 13.72 -7.57
C LEU A 244 -1.12 14.75 -6.52
N GLU A 245 -1.31 14.42 -5.24
CA GLU A 245 -0.87 15.21 -4.10
C GLU A 245 0.40 14.60 -3.51
N GLU A 246 1.36 15.44 -3.11
CA GLU A 246 2.55 14.96 -2.42
C GLU A 246 2.19 14.56 -0.98
N GLY A 247 2.28 13.27 -0.69
CA GLY A 247 2.09 12.73 0.65
C GLY A 247 3.40 12.66 1.42
N MET A 248 3.32 12.33 2.71
CA MET A 248 4.49 12.23 3.59
C MET A 248 5.57 11.24 3.09
N MET A 249 5.15 10.17 2.39
CA MET A 249 6.04 9.13 1.89
C MET A 249 6.16 9.14 0.36
N GLY A 250 5.39 9.95 -0.35
CA GLY A 250 5.31 9.97 -1.81
C GLY A 250 3.92 10.34 -2.34
N PRO A 251 3.75 10.37 -3.67
CA PRO A 251 2.56 10.89 -4.32
C PRO A 251 1.33 10.00 -4.13
N LEU A 252 0.18 10.61 -3.90
CA LEU A 252 -1.13 10.00 -3.72
C LEU A 252 -2.11 10.51 -4.78
N VAL A 253 -2.99 9.66 -5.30
CA VAL A 253 -4.08 10.14 -6.16
C VAL A 253 -5.07 10.93 -5.30
N GLN A 254 -5.31 12.20 -5.65
CA GLN A 254 -6.29 13.03 -4.97
C GLN A 254 -7.69 12.47 -5.21
N VAL A 255 -8.47 12.32 -4.14
CA VAL A 255 -9.86 11.85 -4.21
C VAL A 255 -10.78 12.58 -3.25
N ASP A 256 -12.06 12.64 -3.59
CA ASP A 256 -13.11 13.13 -2.70
C ASP A 256 -13.58 12.06 -1.68
N ALA A 257 -14.61 12.39 -0.89
CA ALA A 257 -15.19 11.49 0.10
C ALA A 257 -15.79 10.20 -0.50
N MET A 258 -16.23 10.25 -1.76
CA MET A 258 -16.76 9.12 -2.54
C MET A 258 -15.68 8.44 -3.40
N LYS A 259 -14.41 8.77 -3.15
CA LYS A 259 -13.23 8.23 -3.84
C LYS A 259 -13.15 8.60 -5.32
N MET A 260 -13.91 9.58 -5.77
CA MET A 260 -13.79 10.10 -7.13
C MET A 260 -12.54 10.97 -7.23
N THR A 261 -11.78 10.79 -8.30
CA THR A 261 -10.58 11.61 -8.59
C THR A 261 -10.98 12.97 -9.17
N SER A 262 -9.99 13.80 -9.51
CA SER A 262 -10.21 15.02 -10.30
C SER A 262 -10.76 14.77 -11.72
N VAL A 263 -10.75 13.52 -12.19
CA VAL A 263 -11.27 13.11 -13.50
C VAL A 263 -12.65 12.46 -13.31
N PRO A 264 -13.73 13.07 -13.84
CA PRO A 264 -15.08 12.51 -13.72
C PRO A 264 -15.17 11.08 -14.25
N GLY A 265 -15.72 10.18 -13.44
CA GLY A 265 -15.87 8.77 -13.79
C GLY A 265 -14.66 7.88 -13.50
N VAL A 266 -13.56 8.46 -13.00
CA VAL A 266 -12.40 7.74 -12.47
C VAL A 266 -12.39 7.86 -10.95
N HIS A 267 -12.37 6.72 -10.25
CA HIS A 267 -12.20 6.61 -8.81
C HIS A 267 -10.84 5.99 -8.48
N ALA A 268 -10.32 6.23 -7.28
CA ALA A 268 -9.09 5.58 -6.79
C ALA A 268 -9.22 5.12 -5.33
N ALA A 269 -8.63 3.98 -4.99
CA ALA A 269 -8.82 3.35 -3.68
C ALA A 269 -7.57 2.62 -3.16
N GLY A 270 -7.51 2.45 -1.84
CA GLY A 270 -6.40 1.79 -1.15
C GLY A 270 -5.13 2.64 -1.20
N ASP A 271 -3.97 1.97 -1.10
CA ASP A 271 -2.67 2.63 -1.00
C ASP A 271 -2.44 3.69 -2.07
N ALA A 272 -2.97 3.51 -3.30
CA ALA A 272 -2.83 4.48 -4.38
C ALA A 272 -3.38 5.88 -4.02
N ALA A 273 -4.36 5.97 -3.12
CA ALA A 273 -5.06 7.20 -2.74
C ALA A 273 -5.09 7.41 -1.20
N ARG A 274 -4.28 6.68 -0.42
CA ARG A 274 -4.24 6.79 1.05
C ARG A 274 -2.83 6.67 1.63
N ALA A 275 -2.40 7.71 2.36
CA ALA A 275 -1.08 7.75 3.02
C ALA A 275 -0.93 6.68 4.13
N MET A 276 -1.90 6.61 5.04
CA MET A 276 -1.89 5.70 6.19
C MET A 276 -2.78 4.49 5.91
N ALA A 277 -2.38 3.68 4.93
CA ALA A 277 -3.16 2.53 4.49
C ALA A 277 -2.85 1.27 5.31
N ASN A 278 -3.87 0.43 5.44
CA ASN A 278 -3.77 -0.97 5.82
C ASN A 278 -4.84 -1.75 5.04
N ILE A 279 -4.90 -3.07 5.21
CA ILE A 279 -5.87 -3.92 4.49
C ILE A 279 -7.32 -3.45 4.72
N THR A 280 -7.69 -3.16 5.97
CA THR A 280 -9.05 -2.74 6.34
C THR A 280 -9.43 -1.40 5.70
N PHE A 281 -8.53 -0.42 5.71
CA PHE A 281 -8.76 0.87 5.06
C PHE A 281 -8.79 0.74 3.54
N ALA A 282 -7.96 -0.12 2.96
CA ALA A 282 -8.00 -0.40 1.53
C ALA A 282 -9.36 -1.01 1.13
N MET A 283 -9.89 -1.95 1.93
CA MET A 283 -11.22 -2.51 1.73
C MET A 283 -12.31 -1.45 1.83
N ALA A 284 -12.25 -0.59 2.86
CA ALA A 284 -13.23 0.48 3.07
C ALA A 284 -13.22 1.49 1.92
N ASP A 285 -12.05 1.89 1.43
CA ASP A 285 -11.92 2.76 0.26
C ASP A 285 -12.48 2.10 -1.00
N GLY A 286 -12.23 0.79 -1.17
CA GLY A 286 -12.81 0.00 -2.25
C GLY A 286 -14.34 0.02 -2.24
N VAL A 287 -14.95 -0.16 -1.06
CA VAL A 287 -16.41 -0.04 -0.89
C VAL A 287 -16.89 1.35 -1.32
N MET A 288 -16.23 2.41 -0.85
CA MET A 288 -16.65 3.78 -1.17
C MET A 288 -16.51 4.11 -2.65
N ALA A 289 -15.42 3.67 -3.29
CA ALA A 289 -15.21 3.85 -4.74
C ALA A 289 -16.29 3.13 -5.56
N ALA A 290 -16.67 1.91 -5.16
CA ALA A 290 -17.77 1.18 -5.78
C ALA A 290 -19.11 1.92 -5.66
N VAL A 291 -19.44 2.41 -4.47
CA VAL A 291 -20.67 3.18 -4.23
C VAL A 291 -20.68 4.46 -5.07
N GLY A 292 -19.57 5.21 -5.07
CA GLY A 292 -19.42 6.42 -5.88
C GLY A 292 -19.59 6.17 -7.37
N ALA A 293 -18.89 5.16 -7.91
CA ALA A 293 -18.98 4.78 -9.31
C ALA A 293 -20.40 4.36 -9.71
N HIS A 294 -21.08 3.59 -8.87
CA HIS A 294 -22.47 3.18 -9.11
C HIS A 294 -23.43 4.36 -9.09
N HIS A 295 -23.34 5.25 -8.10
CA HIS A 295 -24.18 6.45 -8.05
C HIS A 295 -23.98 7.33 -9.28
N ALA A 296 -22.73 7.52 -9.71
CA ALA A 296 -22.42 8.27 -10.92
C ALA A 296 -23.02 7.63 -12.19
N LEU A 297 -23.10 6.30 -12.26
CA LEU A 297 -23.78 5.61 -13.37
C LEU A 297 -25.29 5.87 -13.38
N ILE A 298 -25.94 5.78 -12.21
CA ILE A 298 -27.39 6.01 -12.09
C ILE A 298 -27.75 7.46 -12.43
N THR A 299 -26.98 8.44 -11.93
CA THR A 299 -27.21 9.85 -12.23
C THR A 299 -27.10 10.14 -13.72
N GLU A 300 -26.09 9.58 -14.40
CA GLU A 300 -25.93 9.72 -15.85
C GLU A 300 -27.10 9.10 -16.62
N GLU A 301 -27.56 7.92 -16.22
CA GLU A 301 -28.68 7.22 -16.87
C GLU A 301 -30.02 7.94 -16.68
N GLY A 302 -30.22 8.60 -15.54
CA GLY A 302 -31.44 9.38 -15.27
C GLY A 302 -31.51 10.72 -16.01
N GLN A 303 -30.41 11.17 -16.61
CA GLN A 303 -30.33 12.41 -17.41
C GLN A 303 -30.44 12.16 -18.91
N ALA A 304 -30.41 10.90 -19.35
CA ALA A 304 -30.52 10.46 -20.74
C ALA A 304 -31.96 10.15 -21.14
#